data_AF-A0A7V5NBP7-F1
#
_entry.id   AF-A0A7V5NBP7-F1
#
_cell.length_a   1.000
_cell.length_b   1.000
_cell.length_c   1.000
_cell.angle_alpha   90.00
_cell.angle_beta   90.00
_cell.angle_gamma   90.00
#
_symmetry.space_group_name_H-M   'P 1'
#
loop_
_entity.id
_entity.type
_entity.pdbx_description
1 polymer ?
#
loop_
_entity_poly.entity_id
_entity_poly.type
_entity_poly.pdbx_seq_one_letter_code
_entity_poly.pdbx_strand_id
1 'polypeptide(L)' 'MEIEVPASASYVANGFLVHNIRRGANMGILNCNHPDIEKFIKAKEGNRALRNFNISVMIMPDFFPAYKEDK' A
#
# COMPACT_ATOMS: atom_id res chain seq x y z
N MET A 1 -31.40 13.42 -7.00
CA MET A 1 -31.07 14.65 -6.27
C MET A 1 -29.94 14.28 -5.33
N GLU A 2 -28.71 14.56 -5.71
CA GLU A 2 -27.55 14.35 -4.84
C GLU A 2 -27.49 15.55 -3.89
N ILE A 3 -27.58 15.29 -2.59
CA ILE A 3 -27.47 16.33 -1.56
C ILE A 3 -26.26 15.96 -0.71
N GLU A 4 -25.23 16.81 -0.78
CA GLU A 4 -24.07 16.73 0.10
C GLU A 4 -24.46 17.32 1.46
N VAL A 5 -24.21 16.59 2.54
CA VAL A 5 -24.44 17.09 3.90
C VAL A 5 -23.22 17.90 4.30
N PRO A 6 -23.32 19.24 4.45
CA PRO A 6 -22.17 20.06 4.80
C PRO A 6 -21.55 19.58 6.13
N ALA A 7 -20.22 19.50 6.18
CA ALA A 7 -19.39 19.06 7.31
C ALA A 7 -19.15 17.54 7.50
N SER A 8 -19.66 16.66 6.63
CA SER A 8 -19.23 15.26 6.61
C SER A 8 -19.02 14.78 5.18
N ALA A 9 -18.06 13.88 4.95
CA ALA A 9 -17.84 13.25 3.64
C ALA A 9 -18.95 12.23 3.29
N SER A 10 -20.20 12.54 3.64
CA SER A 10 -21.37 11.68 3.49
C SER A 10 -22.39 12.39 2.62
N TYR A 11 -22.92 11.69 1.62
CA TYR A 11 -23.91 12.20 0.69
C TYR A 11 -25.10 11.23 0.60
N VAL A 12 -26.28 11.76 0.28
CA VAL A 12 -27.48 10.94 0.07
C VAL A 12 -27.60 10.58 -1.41
N ALA A 13 -27.54 9.29 -1.72
CA ALA A 13 -27.78 8.76 -3.07
C ALA A 13 -29.00 7.81 -3.04
N ASN A 14 -30.02 8.11 -3.85
CA ASN A 14 -31.27 7.34 -3.92
C ASN A 14 -31.95 7.07 -2.56
N GLY A 15 -31.86 8.00 -1.61
CA GLY A 15 -32.46 7.87 -0.27
C GLY A 15 -31.60 7.10 0.74
N PHE A 16 -30.41 6.65 0.36
CA PHE A 16 -29.45 5.99 1.26
C PHE A 16 -28.29 6.91 1.60
N LEU A 17 -27.87 6.91 2.87
CA LEU A 17 -26.65 7.59 3.31
C LEU A 17 -25.43 6.81 2.84
N VAL A 18 -24.62 7.42 1.98
CA VAL A 18 -23.37 6.86 1.47
C VAL A 18 -22.22 7.70 1.98
N HIS A 19 -21.17 7.04 2.49
CA HIS A 19 -19.96 7.73 2.93
C HIS A 19 -18.89 7.64 1.84
N ASN A 20 -18.37 8.79 1.39
CA ASN A 20 -17.26 8.88 0.45
C ASN A 20 -15.91 8.69 1.14
N ILE A 21 -15.69 7.53 1.74
CA ILE A 21 -14.46 7.26 2.48
C ILE A 21 -13.40 6.79 1.50
N ARG A 22 -12.48 7.68 1.14
CA ARG A 22 -11.23 7.28 0.50
C ARG A 22 -10.45 6.44 1.50
N ARG A 23 -10.10 5.20 1.12
CA ARG A 23 -9.17 4.40 1.93
C ARG A 23 -7.82 5.10 1.95
N GLY A 24 -7.23 5.24 3.14
CA GLY A 24 -5.87 5.77 3.27
C GLY A 24 -4.89 4.90 2.48
N ALA A 25 -3.90 5.53 1.85
CA ALA A 25 -2.81 4.87 1.17
C ALA A 25 -1.62 4.77 2.14
N ASN A 26 -1.18 3.56 2.43
CA ASN A 26 -0.05 3.29 3.32
C ASN A 26 1.16 2.84 2.49
N MET A 27 2.35 2.96 3.08
CA MET A 27 3.59 2.50 2.46
C MET A 27 4.44 1.72 3.48
N GLY A 28 4.89 0.53 3.08
CA GLY A 28 5.87 -0.28 3.80
C GLY A 28 7.18 -0.32 3.03
N ILE A 29 8.29 -0.14 3.73
CA ILE A 29 9.63 -0.21 3.13
C ILE A 29 10.47 -1.19 3.95
N LEU A 30 11.18 -2.09 3.28
CA LEU A 30 12.14 -3.00 3.91
C LEU A 30 13.46 -3.00 3.12
N ASN A 31 14.58 -3.17 3.82
CA ASN A 31 15.89 -3.28 3.19
C ASN A 31 16.06 -4.65 2.51
N CYS A 32 16.74 -4.70 1.36
CA CYS A 32 17.02 -5.92 0.62
C CYS A 32 17.82 -6.95 1.41
N ASN A 33 18.61 -6.52 2.40
CA ASN A 33 19.42 -7.40 3.25
C ASN A 33 18.71 -7.95 4.49
N HIS A 34 17.42 -7.64 4.68
CA HIS A 34 16.67 -8.09 5.84
C HIS A 34 16.36 -9.60 5.74
N PRO A 35 16.49 -10.40 6.82
CA PRO A 35 16.26 -11.86 6.78
C PRO A 35 14.84 -12.25 6.32
N ASP A 36 13.85 -11.39 6.55
CA ASP A 36 12.47 -11.61 6.12
C ASP A 36 12.12 -10.99 4.74
N ILE A 37 13.11 -10.62 3.92
CA ILE A 37 12.86 -9.96 2.63
C ILE A 37 11.93 -10.77 1.71
N GLU A 38 12.11 -12.09 1.65
CA GLU A 38 11.25 -12.97 0.83
C GLU A 38 9.81 -13.01 1.33
N LYS A 39 9.60 -13.01 2.65
CA LYS A 39 8.27 -12.94 3.25
C LYS A 39 7.64 -11.59 2.96
N PHE A 40 8.42 -10.52 3.02
CA PHE A 40 7.95 -9.15 2.79
C PHE A 40 7.47 -8.92 1.35
N ILE A 41 8.23 -9.37 0.34
CA ILE A 41 7.80 -9.23 -1.07
C ILE A 41 6.55 -10.05 -1.38
N LYS A 42 6.36 -11.19 -0.69
CA LYS A 42 5.16 -12.04 -0.80
C LYS A 42 4.01 -11.57 0.10
N ALA A 43 4.23 -10.64 1.03
CA ALA A 43 3.21 -10.24 2.00
C ALA A 43 1.97 -9.58 1.37
N LYS A 44 2.09 -9.05 0.15
CA LYS A 44 0.98 -8.47 -0.62
C LYS A 44 0.31 -9.48 -1.56
N GLU A 45 0.82 -10.70 -1.66
CA GLU A 45 0.25 -11.76 -2.49
C GLU A 45 -1.19 -12.07 -2.07
N GLY A 46 -2.06 -12.29 -3.06
CA GLY A 46 -3.49 -12.52 -2.82
C GLY A 46 -4.27 -11.31 -2.30
N ASN A 47 -3.64 -10.14 -2.14
CA ASN A 47 -4.26 -8.86 -1.81
C ASN A 47 -5.30 -8.94 -0.66
N ARG A 48 -5.00 -9.71 0.39
CA ARG A 48 -5.89 -9.93 1.55
C ARG A 48 -5.58 -9.00 2.72
N ALA A 49 -4.34 -9.02 3.22
CA ALA A 49 -3.93 -8.25 4.38
C ALA A 49 -3.44 -6.83 4.02
N LEU A 50 -2.61 -6.71 2.99
CA LEU A 50 -1.95 -5.44 2.61
C LEU A 50 -2.66 -4.69 1.46
N ARG A 51 -4.00 -4.63 1.50
CA ARG A 51 -4.83 -4.09 0.41
C ARG A 51 -4.58 -2.63 0.08
N ASN A 52 -4.24 -1.83 1.09
CA ASN A 52 -4.03 -0.39 0.94
C ASN A 52 -2.55 -0.01 1.11
N PHE A 53 -1.64 -0.99 1.09
CA PHE A 53 -0.21 -0.77 1.24
C PHE A 53 0.50 -0.87 -0.10
N ASN A 54 1.32 0.13 -0.40
CA ASN A 54 2.41 -0.03 -1.35
C ASN A 54 3.61 -0.60 -0.58
N ILE A 55 4.29 -1.58 -1.18
CA ILE A 55 5.51 -2.15 -0.61
C ILE A 55 6.69 -1.80 -1.50
N SER A 56 7.80 -1.37 -0.90
CA SER A 56 9.01 -1.00 -1.60
C SER A 56 10.21 -1.66 -0.94
N VAL A 57 11.21 -2.03 -1.74
CA VAL A 57 12.48 -2.57 -1.24
C VAL A 57 13.54 -1.49 -1.37
N MET A 58 14.23 -1.21 -0.27
CA MET A 58 15.39 -0.33 -0.26
C MET A 58 16.62 -1.12 -0.69
N ILE A 59 17.29 -0.65 -1.74
CA ILE A 59 18.52 -1.25 -2.27
C ILE A 59 19.71 -0.54 -1.64
N MET A 60 20.63 -1.33 -1.06
CA MET A 60 21.88 -0.82 -0.51
C MET A 60 22.93 -0.57 -1.61
N PRO A 61 23.91 0.33 -1.39
CA PRO A 61 24.93 0.66 -2.40
C PRO A 61 25.81 -0.53 -2.83
N ASP A 62 26.02 -1.48 -1.93
CA ASP A 62 26.81 -2.72 -2.12
C ASP A 62 26.11 -3.75 -3.03
N PHE A 63 24.79 -3.64 -3.22
CA PHE A 63 24.02 -4.49 -4.09
C PHE A 63 24.48 -4.43 -5.56
N PHE A 64 24.74 -3.22 -6.07
CA PHE A 64 25.08 -3.05 -7.49
C PHE A 64 26.45 -3.63 -7.87
N PRO A 65 27.52 -3.47 -7.07
CA PRO A 65 28.77 -4.21 -7.25
C PRO A 65 28.57 -5.73 -7.21
N ALA A 66 27.87 -6.26 -6.21
CA ALA A 66 27.61 -7.70 -6.09
C ALA A 66 26.88 -8.26 -7.32
N TYR A 67 25.82 -7.57 -7.75
CA TYR A 67 25.06 -7.92 -8.95
C TYR A 67 25.92 -7.95 -10.23
N LYS A 68 26.85 -7.00 -10.39
CA LYS A 68 27.76 -6.98 -11.55
C LYS A 68 28.77 -8.11 -11.54
N GLU A 69 29.11 -8.63 -10.36
CA GLU A 69 30.02 -9.76 -10.17
C GLU A 69 29.31 -11.12 -10.19
N ASP A 70 28.00 -11.14 -10.47
CA ASP A 70 27.14 -12.34 -10.40
C ASP A 70 27.20 -13.03 -9.03
N LYS A 71 27.24 -12.22 -7.97
CA LYS A 71 27.28 -12.63 -6.56
C LYS A 71 25.97 -12.35 -5.84
#